data_AF-A0A146G3Y7-F1
#
_entry.id   AF-A0A146G3Y7-F1
#
_cell.length_a   1.000
_cell.length_b   1.000
_cell.length_c   1.000
_cell.angle_alpha   90.00
_cell.angle_beta   90.00
_cell.angle_gamma   90.00
#
_symmetry.space_group_name_H-M   'P 1'
#
loop_
_entity.id
_entity.type
_entity.pdbx_description
1 polymer ?
#
loop_
_entity_poly.entity_id
_entity_poly.type
_entity_poly.pdbx_seq_one_letter_code
_entity_poly.pdbx_strand_id
1 'polypeptide(L)'
;MFPVWKAFVCVLAAMAAFCATSSAATVLLVDVTDPSAVKITATTANAQASDSDFPQMVGVDLLHFFTSAVNMSVMYTRDSTLTPTGGGAYLNFESDNYSGSLVDLNLLDGGSLTAPQNFNTTARAFTGEAYLNLSSFASFLPAIGSYGNIITGVNTETNGTVIGQWQAVPEPQTWALLVGGALGLYFLRRRVSSQG
;
A
#
# COMPACT_ATOMS: atom_id res chain seq x y z
N MET A 1 25.54 12.23 40.04
CA MET A 1 24.23 12.66 39.49
C MET A 1 24.44 13.08 38.04
N PHE A 2 24.12 12.21 37.10
CA PHE A 2 24.14 12.55 35.67
C PHE A 2 22.80 13.18 35.29
N PRO A 3 22.75 14.34 34.61
CA PRO A 3 21.50 15.04 34.37
C PRO A 3 20.64 14.29 33.34
N VAL A 4 19.45 13.88 33.79
CA VAL A 4 18.37 13.15 33.08
C VAL A 4 18.00 13.78 31.73
N TRP A 5 18.26 15.07 31.53
CA TRP A 5 18.08 15.78 30.26
C TRP A 5 18.87 15.15 29.11
N LYS A 6 20.13 14.73 29.35
CA LYS A 6 21.00 14.21 28.27
C LYS A 6 20.46 12.90 27.67
N ALA A 7 19.81 12.06 28.49
CA ALA A 7 19.15 10.85 28.01
C ALA A 7 17.93 11.15 27.12
N PHE A 8 17.17 12.21 27.42
CA PHE A 8 16.00 12.62 26.64
C PHE A 8 16.37 13.10 25.23
N VAL A 9 17.47 13.85 25.10
CA VAL A 9 17.96 14.33 23.80
C VAL A 9 18.53 13.19 22.95
N CYS A 10 19.19 12.20 23.57
CA CYS A 10 19.71 11.03 22.85
C CYS A 10 18.59 10.09 22.34
N VAL A 11 17.48 9.93 23.06
CA VAL A 11 16.33 9.12 22.61
C VAL A 11 15.60 9.78 21.43
N LEU A 12 15.45 11.12 21.44
CA LEU A 12 14.88 11.87 20.32
C LEU A 12 15.79 11.89 19.08
N ALA A 13 17.11 11.97 19.26
CA ALA A 13 18.07 11.92 18.16
C ALA A 13 18.23 10.51 17.56
N ALA A 14 18.11 9.45 18.36
CA ALA A 14 18.16 8.06 17.88
C ALA A 14 16.93 7.69 17.03
N MET A 15 15.77 8.32 17.26
CA MET A 15 14.59 8.16 16.38
C MET A 15 14.72 8.92 15.05
N ALA A 16 15.55 9.96 14.98
CA ALA A 16 15.81 10.72 13.75
C ALA A 16 16.92 10.10 12.87
N ALA A 17 17.66 9.13 13.39
CA ALA A 17 18.82 8.51 12.73
C ALA A 17 18.55 7.10 12.20
N PHE A 18 17.29 6.71 12.03
CA PHE A 18 16.98 5.59 11.14
C PHE A 18 17.26 6.05 9.71
N CYS A 19 18.36 5.53 9.17
CA CYS A 19 18.69 5.45 7.75
C CYS A 19 17.56 5.92 6.83
N ALA A 20 17.79 7.01 6.10
CA ALA A 20 17.16 7.20 4.80
C ALA A 20 17.72 6.10 3.86
N THR A 21 17.31 4.86 4.06
CA THR A 21 17.21 3.93 2.93
C THR A 21 16.27 4.61 1.96
N SER A 22 16.72 4.84 0.72
CA SER A 22 15.81 5.22 -0.36
C SER A 22 14.85 4.06 -0.59
N SER A 23 13.82 3.93 0.24
CA SER A 23 12.72 3.03 -0.07
C SER A 23 12.04 3.62 -1.29
N ALA A 24 11.64 2.74 -2.21
CA ALA A 24 10.75 3.12 -3.28
C ALA A 24 9.51 3.82 -2.67
N ALA A 25 9.00 4.84 -3.36
CA ALA A 25 7.89 5.62 -2.83
C ALA A 25 6.66 4.71 -2.69
N THR A 26 6.04 4.69 -1.50
CA THR A 26 4.76 4.01 -1.30
C THR A 26 3.69 4.80 -2.02
N VAL A 27 3.16 4.24 -3.11
CA VAL A 27 2.16 4.90 -3.95
C VAL A 27 0.75 4.38 -3.67
N LEU A 28 0.61 3.17 -3.11
CA LEU A 28 -0.65 2.60 -2.63
C LEU A 28 -0.55 2.15 -1.17
N LEU A 29 -1.60 2.40 -0.40
CA LEU A 29 -1.83 1.81 0.92
C LEU A 29 -2.94 0.77 0.82
N VAL A 30 -2.74 -0.40 1.40
CA VAL A 30 -3.73 -1.48 1.40
C VAL A 30 -4.13 -1.81 2.82
N ASP A 31 -5.40 -1.61 3.14
CA ASP A 31 -5.98 -2.00 4.40
C ASP A 31 -6.51 -3.43 4.30
N VAL A 32 -5.91 -4.32 5.07
CA VAL A 32 -6.23 -5.75 5.10
C VAL A 32 -6.85 -6.16 6.44
N THR A 33 -7.24 -5.20 7.28
CA THR A 33 -7.77 -5.49 8.62
C THR A 33 -9.16 -6.13 8.59
N ASP A 34 -9.98 -5.81 7.59
CA ASP A 34 -11.24 -6.48 7.28
C ASP A 34 -11.14 -7.16 5.90
N PRO A 35 -10.99 -8.50 5.84
CA PRO A 35 -10.96 -9.24 4.59
C PRO A 35 -12.21 -9.05 3.73
N SER A 36 -13.36 -8.68 4.30
CA SER A 36 -14.60 -8.45 3.54
C SER A 36 -14.67 -7.08 2.88
N ALA A 37 -13.79 -6.15 3.28
CA ALA A 37 -13.75 -4.77 2.82
C ALA A 37 -12.30 -4.26 2.68
N VAL A 38 -11.43 -5.06 2.07
CA VAL A 38 -10.02 -4.68 1.83
C VAL A 38 -9.97 -3.40 1.02
N LYS A 39 -9.32 -2.36 1.55
CA LYS A 39 -9.32 -1.02 0.94
C LYS A 39 -7.96 -0.70 0.36
N ILE A 40 -7.90 -0.43 -0.94
CA ILE A 40 -6.71 0.10 -1.62
C ILE A 40 -6.87 1.61 -1.77
N THR A 41 -5.91 2.40 -1.28
CA THR A 41 -5.95 3.86 -1.29
C THR A 41 -4.72 4.41 -1.98
N ALA A 42 -4.91 5.29 -2.96
CA ALA A 42 -3.81 6.04 -3.55
C ALA A 42 -3.19 7.04 -2.56
N THR A 43 -1.87 7.12 -2.54
CA THR A 43 -1.16 8.16 -1.76
C THR A 43 -0.97 9.44 -2.57
N THR A 44 -0.30 10.42 -1.99
CA THR A 44 0.14 11.62 -2.71
C THR A 44 1.50 11.47 -3.40
N ALA A 45 2.13 10.29 -3.35
CA ALA A 45 3.44 10.07 -3.92
C ALA A 45 3.39 10.04 -5.46
N ASN A 46 4.45 10.56 -6.07
CA ASN A 46 4.65 10.45 -7.51
C ASN A 46 5.10 9.04 -7.88
N ALA A 47 4.95 8.68 -9.16
CA ALA A 47 5.55 7.45 -9.66
C ALA A 47 7.07 7.50 -9.51
N GLN A 48 7.71 6.36 -9.25
CA GLN A 48 9.16 6.27 -9.16
C GLN A 48 9.84 6.33 -10.52
N ALA A 49 9.14 5.87 -11.56
CA ALA A 49 9.60 5.85 -12.93
C ALA A 49 8.46 6.26 -13.85
N SER A 50 8.83 6.76 -15.03
CA SER A 50 7.86 7.05 -16.08
C SER A 50 7.66 5.81 -16.94
N ASP A 51 6.43 5.50 -17.28
CA ASP A 51 6.05 4.36 -18.12
C ASP A 51 4.72 4.69 -18.82
N SER A 52 4.64 4.37 -20.10
CA SER A 52 3.41 4.47 -20.90
C SER A 52 3.31 3.31 -21.91
N ASP A 53 4.04 2.23 -21.68
CA ASP A 53 4.23 1.17 -22.67
C ASP A 53 3.06 0.19 -22.67
N PHE A 54 2.31 0.15 -21.57
CA PHE A 54 1.21 -0.78 -21.37
C PHE A 54 -0.16 -0.09 -21.36
N PRO A 55 -1.15 -0.64 -22.09
CA PRO A 55 -2.54 -0.18 -22.00
C PRO A 55 -3.13 -0.55 -20.63
N GLN A 56 -4.21 0.11 -20.24
CA GLN A 56 -4.83 -0.15 -18.94
C GLN A 56 -5.49 -1.53 -18.80
N MET A 57 -5.85 -2.16 -19.92
CA MET A 57 -6.30 -3.56 -19.92
C MET A 57 -5.24 -4.56 -19.47
N VAL A 58 -3.96 -4.17 -19.51
CA VAL A 58 -2.84 -5.00 -19.04
C VAL A 58 -2.67 -4.86 -17.53
N GLY A 59 -2.91 -3.67 -16.99
CA GLY A 59 -2.91 -3.43 -15.55
C GLY A 59 -1.54 -3.17 -14.94
N VAL A 60 -1.52 -3.29 -13.61
CA VAL A 60 -0.32 -3.22 -12.76
C VAL A 60 -0.39 -4.33 -11.72
N ASP A 61 0.76 -4.94 -11.43
CA ASP A 61 0.87 -6.00 -10.44
C ASP A 61 1.40 -5.46 -9.12
N LEU A 62 0.67 -5.75 -8.03
CA LEU A 62 1.17 -5.63 -6.67
C LEU A 62 1.92 -6.92 -6.33
N LEU A 63 3.25 -6.86 -6.41
CA LEU A 63 4.09 -8.05 -6.29
C LEU A 63 4.07 -8.61 -4.87
N HIS A 64 3.98 -9.94 -4.76
CA HIS A 64 3.93 -10.71 -3.51
C HIS A 64 2.85 -10.21 -2.54
N PHE A 65 1.70 -9.79 -3.07
CA PHE A 65 0.57 -9.36 -2.26
C PHE A 65 0.07 -10.51 -1.38
N PHE A 66 -0.12 -11.69 -1.96
CA PHE A 66 -0.53 -12.88 -1.22
C PHE A 66 0.68 -13.59 -0.61
N THR A 67 0.53 -14.09 0.63
CA THR A 67 1.62 -14.79 1.34
C THR A 67 1.93 -16.17 0.77
N SER A 68 1.04 -16.71 -0.05
CA SER A 68 1.23 -17.93 -0.83
C SER A 68 0.31 -17.93 -2.04
N ALA A 69 0.56 -18.84 -2.99
CA ALA A 69 -0.23 -18.98 -4.20
C ALA A 69 -1.73 -19.10 -3.91
N VAL A 70 -2.52 -18.25 -4.57
CA VAL A 70 -3.99 -18.33 -4.58
C VAL A 70 -4.49 -18.41 -6.01
N ASN A 71 -5.67 -18.98 -6.22
CA ASN A 71 -6.34 -18.93 -7.53
C ASN A 71 -7.59 -18.06 -7.39
N MET A 72 -7.40 -16.76 -7.54
CA MET A 72 -8.47 -15.77 -7.53
C MET A 72 -8.83 -15.41 -8.97
N SER A 73 -9.99 -15.90 -9.43
CA SER A 73 -10.58 -15.42 -10.68
C SER A 73 -10.90 -13.92 -10.61
N VAL A 74 -10.99 -13.26 -11.77
CA VAL A 74 -11.34 -11.85 -11.89
C VAL A 74 -12.51 -11.46 -10.98
N MET A 75 -12.22 -10.55 -10.05
CA MET A 75 -13.17 -9.85 -9.21
C MET A 75 -13.47 -8.49 -9.82
N TYR A 76 -14.76 -8.22 -10.03
CA TYR A 76 -15.21 -6.95 -10.58
C TYR A 76 -15.77 -6.04 -9.49
N THR A 77 -15.27 -4.80 -9.42
CA THR A 77 -15.74 -3.78 -8.47
C THR A 77 -16.24 -2.55 -9.22
N ARG A 78 -17.56 -2.34 -9.25
CA ARG A 78 -18.16 -1.19 -9.96
C ARG A 78 -17.85 0.16 -9.33
N ASP A 79 -17.55 0.18 -8.04
CA ASP A 79 -17.43 1.41 -7.25
C ASP A 79 -15.97 1.87 -7.06
N SER A 80 -15.02 1.23 -7.74
CA SER A 80 -13.62 1.66 -7.70
C SER A 80 -13.46 3.01 -8.38
N THR A 81 -12.75 3.91 -7.68
CA THR A 81 -12.27 5.20 -8.20
C THR A 81 -10.76 5.20 -8.36
N LEU A 82 -10.10 4.06 -8.10
CA LEU A 82 -8.66 3.92 -8.19
C LEU A 82 -8.23 3.99 -9.65
N THR A 83 -7.55 5.06 -10.02
CA THR A 83 -7.12 5.34 -11.40
C THR A 83 -5.61 5.56 -11.45
N PRO A 84 -4.90 5.13 -12.50
CA PRO A 84 -3.57 5.63 -12.77
C PRO A 84 -3.67 7.05 -13.33
N THR A 85 -2.55 7.78 -13.32
CA THR A 85 -2.52 9.09 -13.99
C THR A 85 -2.85 8.95 -15.48
N GLY A 86 -3.81 9.76 -15.93
CA GLY A 86 -4.23 9.81 -17.34
C GLY A 86 -5.06 8.61 -17.83
N GLY A 87 -5.47 7.69 -16.94
CA GLY A 87 -6.31 6.52 -17.27
C GLY A 87 -7.71 6.54 -16.67
N GLY A 88 -8.47 5.46 -16.91
CA GLY A 88 -9.74 5.15 -16.28
C GLY A 88 -9.58 4.49 -14.90
N ALA A 89 -10.67 4.05 -14.28
CA ALA A 89 -10.60 3.32 -13.02
C ALA A 89 -10.24 1.85 -13.24
N TYR A 90 -9.44 1.26 -12.35
CA TYR A 90 -9.29 -0.20 -12.29
C TYR A 90 -10.56 -0.79 -11.71
N LEU A 91 -11.21 -1.66 -12.47
CA LEU A 91 -12.48 -2.28 -12.08
C LEU A 91 -12.36 -3.80 -11.93
N ASN A 92 -11.28 -4.39 -12.44
CA ASN A 92 -11.00 -5.82 -12.40
C ASN A 92 -9.76 -6.09 -11.55
N PHE A 93 -9.83 -7.12 -10.71
CA PHE A 93 -8.77 -7.52 -9.78
C PHE A 93 -8.62 -9.03 -9.82
N GLU A 94 -7.41 -9.55 -9.99
CA GLU A 94 -7.17 -10.99 -10.06
C GLU A 94 -5.84 -11.38 -9.43
N SER A 95 -5.69 -12.66 -9.07
CA SER A 95 -4.37 -13.17 -8.68
C SER A 95 -3.52 -13.37 -9.93
N ASP A 96 -2.27 -12.97 -9.88
CA ASP A 96 -1.36 -13.06 -11.02
C ASP A 96 0.01 -13.67 -10.62
N ASN A 97 0.71 -14.21 -11.62
CA ASN A 97 1.92 -15.00 -11.49
C ASN A 97 3.17 -14.27 -12.00
N TYR A 98 3.19 -12.94 -11.95
CA TYR A 98 4.32 -12.11 -12.39
C TYR A 98 5.61 -12.44 -11.64
N SER A 99 5.55 -12.61 -10.31
CA SER A 99 6.71 -12.89 -9.45
C SER A 99 6.87 -14.38 -9.08
N GLY A 100 6.02 -15.25 -9.61
CA GLY A 100 6.02 -16.68 -9.28
C GLY A 100 4.61 -17.25 -9.19
N SER A 101 4.37 -18.23 -8.32
CA SER A 101 3.09 -18.95 -8.27
C SER A 101 1.90 -18.11 -7.77
N LEU A 102 1.19 -17.40 -8.65
CA LEU A 102 -0.07 -16.66 -8.37
C LEU A 102 -0.09 -15.94 -7.00
N VAL A 103 0.99 -15.21 -6.71
CA VAL A 103 1.18 -14.49 -5.42
C VAL A 103 0.93 -12.99 -5.56
N ASP A 104 0.73 -12.49 -6.77
CA ASP A 104 0.55 -11.08 -7.05
C ASP A 104 -0.93 -10.73 -7.11
N LEU A 105 -1.25 -9.47 -6.88
CA LEU A 105 -2.59 -8.93 -7.12
C LEU A 105 -2.51 -7.97 -8.31
N ASN A 106 -3.13 -8.34 -9.42
CA ASN A 106 -3.19 -7.52 -10.62
C ASN A 106 -4.42 -6.61 -10.59
N LEU A 107 -4.23 -5.35 -10.97
CA LEU A 107 -5.24 -4.30 -11.08
C LEU A 107 -5.39 -3.95 -12.55
N LEU A 108 -6.54 -4.28 -13.14
CA LEU A 108 -6.80 -4.07 -14.56
C LEU A 108 -8.13 -3.33 -14.81
N ASP A 109 -8.22 -2.73 -16.00
CA ASP A 109 -9.46 -2.09 -16.45
C ASP A 109 -10.60 -3.13 -16.63
N GLY A 110 -11.84 -2.65 -16.45
CA GLY A 110 -13.08 -3.40 -16.59
C GLY A 110 -13.47 -3.78 -18.03
N GLY A 111 -12.84 -3.20 -19.06
CA GLY A 111 -13.19 -3.51 -20.43
C GLY A 111 -12.63 -2.56 -21.48
N SER A 112 -11.70 -3.11 -22.28
CA SER A 112 -11.30 -2.64 -23.61
C SER A 112 -10.62 -1.26 -23.71
N LEU A 113 -10.23 -0.61 -22.62
CA LEU A 113 -9.39 0.58 -22.74
C LEU A 113 -8.02 0.21 -23.30
N THR A 114 -7.80 0.58 -24.56
CA THR A 114 -6.48 0.56 -25.22
C THR A 114 -5.63 1.78 -24.85
N ALA A 115 -6.19 2.71 -24.08
CA ALA A 115 -5.46 3.87 -23.61
C ALA A 115 -4.27 3.43 -22.71
N PRO A 116 -3.07 3.98 -22.93
CA PRO A 116 -1.92 3.74 -22.07
C PRO A 116 -2.18 4.15 -20.63
N GLN A 117 -1.65 3.38 -19.69
CA GLN A 117 -1.47 3.82 -18.31
C GLN A 117 -0.26 4.74 -18.29
N ASN A 118 -0.43 6.01 -17.92
CA ASN A 118 0.67 6.97 -17.97
C ASN A 118 1.22 7.27 -16.57
N PHE A 119 2.36 6.67 -16.26
CA PHE A 119 3.12 6.98 -15.05
C PHE A 119 4.20 8.01 -15.37
N ASN A 120 4.40 8.97 -14.46
CA ASN A 120 5.38 10.04 -14.60
C ASN A 120 5.95 10.41 -13.24
N THR A 121 7.27 10.58 -13.15
CA THR A 121 7.97 10.95 -11.91
C THR A 121 7.60 12.32 -11.33
N THR A 122 6.91 13.16 -12.10
CA THR A 122 6.46 14.49 -11.71
C THR A 122 4.98 14.58 -11.35
N ALA A 123 4.23 13.48 -11.50
CA ALA A 123 2.80 13.39 -11.19
C ALA A 123 2.52 12.21 -10.24
N ARG A 124 1.39 12.28 -9.52
CA ARG A 124 0.95 11.19 -8.64
C ARG A 124 0.85 9.89 -9.45
N ALA A 125 1.25 8.75 -8.87
CA ALA A 125 1.12 7.48 -9.58
C ALA A 125 -0.35 7.09 -9.78
N PHE A 126 -1.14 7.25 -8.70
CA PHE A 126 -2.54 6.88 -8.66
C PHE A 126 -3.39 7.98 -8.00
N THR A 127 -4.70 7.91 -8.19
CA THR A 127 -5.69 8.67 -7.41
C THR A 127 -6.88 7.79 -7.06
N GLY A 128 -7.64 8.16 -6.02
CA GLY A 128 -8.85 7.44 -5.62
C GLY A 128 -8.60 6.19 -4.76
N GLU A 129 -9.59 5.32 -4.73
CA GLU A 129 -9.63 4.13 -3.87
C GLU A 129 -10.44 2.98 -4.51
N ALA A 130 -10.15 1.75 -4.08
CA ALA A 130 -10.87 0.54 -4.44
C ALA A 130 -11.19 -0.30 -3.20
N TYR A 131 -12.28 -1.07 -3.25
CA TYR A 131 -12.72 -1.96 -2.17
C TYR A 131 -12.88 -3.38 -2.71
N LEU A 132 -12.26 -4.35 -2.05
CA LEU A 132 -12.23 -5.75 -2.44
C LEU A 132 -12.81 -6.62 -1.33
N ASN A 133 -13.65 -7.60 -1.69
CA ASN A 133 -14.08 -8.65 -0.77
C ASN A 133 -13.18 -9.87 -0.93
N LEU A 134 -12.11 -9.91 -0.15
CA LEU A 134 -11.14 -11.00 -0.10
C LEU A 134 -11.40 -12.00 1.05
N SER A 135 -12.65 -12.12 1.52
CA SER A 135 -13.01 -13.00 2.63
C SER A 135 -12.56 -14.45 2.42
N SER A 136 -12.67 -14.96 1.18
CA SER A 136 -12.23 -16.31 0.80
C SER A 136 -10.71 -16.50 0.81
N PHE A 137 -9.95 -15.40 0.87
CA PHE A 137 -8.49 -15.38 0.83
C PHE A 137 -7.87 -14.81 2.11
N ALA A 138 -8.65 -14.65 3.18
CA ALA A 138 -8.22 -14.00 4.41
C ALA A 138 -6.92 -14.57 5.01
N SER A 139 -6.71 -15.89 4.92
CA SER A 139 -5.50 -16.56 5.41
C SER A 139 -4.24 -16.31 4.57
N PHE A 140 -4.39 -15.71 3.38
CA PHE A 140 -3.32 -15.43 2.43
C PHE A 140 -3.01 -13.94 2.33
N LEU A 141 -3.75 -13.09 3.06
CA LEU A 141 -3.53 -11.65 3.06
C LEU A 141 -2.20 -11.31 3.75
N PRO A 142 -1.52 -10.25 3.30
CA PRO A 142 -0.26 -9.84 3.88
C PRO A 142 -0.45 -9.38 5.33
N ALA A 143 0.59 -9.55 6.16
CA ALA A 143 0.59 -8.97 7.48
C ALA A 143 0.69 -7.43 7.41
N ILE A 144 0.15 -6.74 8.42
CA ILE A 144 0.32 -5.29 8.55
C ILE A 144 1.82 -4.94 8.61
N GLY A 145 2.22 -3.95 7.82
CA GLY A 145 3.61 -3.55 7.64
C GLY A 145 4.34 -4.23 6.47
N SER A 146 3.75 -5.27 5.86
CA SER A 146 4.26 -5.84 4.60
C SER A 146 4.21 -4.80 3.48
N TYR A 147 5.14 -4.93 2.53
CA TYR A 147 5.23 -4.08 1.36
C TYR A 147 5.76 -4.89 0.17
N GLY A 148 5.49 -4.39 -1.04
CA GLY A 148 5.98 -4.98 -2.27
C GLY A 148 6.02 -3.95 -3.38
N ASN A 149 6.77 -4.26 -4.44
CA ASN A 149 6.84 -3.38 -5.61
C ASN A 149 5.52 -3.42 -6.39
N ILE A 150 5.22 -2.31 -7.04
CA ILE A 150 4.17 -2.22 -8.06
C ILE A 150 4.86 -2.09 -9.41
N ILE A 151 4.48 -2.96 -10.34
CA ILE A 151 5.08 -3.05 -11.67
C ILE A 151 4.01 -2.92 -12.75
N THR A 152 4.34 -2.23 -13.84
CA THR A 152 3.49 -2.15 -15.04
C THR A 152 3.58 -3.43 -15.86
N GLY A 153 2.52 -3.81 -16.57
CA GLY A 153 2.59 -4.92 -17.53
C GLY A 153 1.82 -6.17 -17.11
N VAL A 154 2.02 -7.25 -17.87
CA VAL A 154 1.37 -8.56 -17.68
C VAL A 154 2.38 -9.68 -17.95
N ASN A 155 2.33 -10.72 -17.11
CA ASN A 155 2.80 -12.10 -17.33
C ASN A 155 4.05 -12.38 -18.18
N THR A 156 5.07 -11.53 -18.08
CA THR A 156 6.45 -11.94 -18.38
C THR A 156 7.38 -11.17 -17.45
N GLU A 157 8.13 -11.90 -16.63
CA GLU A 157 9.02 -11.45 -15.53
C GLU A 157 10.00 -10.32 -15.87
N THR A 158 10.10 -9.88 -17.13
CA THR A 158 11.20 -9.09 -17.67
C THR A 158 10.86 -7.73 -18.26
N ASN A 159 9.59 -7.32 -18.38
CA ASN A 159 9.26 -6.14 -19.18
C ASN A 159 8.52 -5.00 -18.46
N GLY A 160 8.23 -5.15 -17.16
CA GLY A 160 7.54 -4.10 -16.42
C GLY A 160 8.46 -3.09 -15.73
N THR A 161 7.99 -1.86 -15.61
CA THR A 161 8.68 -0.79 -14.88
C THR A 161 8.18 -0.74 -13.44
N VAL A 162 9.10 -0.70 -12.46
CA VAL A 162 8.73 -0.46 -11.05
C VAL A 162 8.32 1.00 -10.87
N ILE A 163 7.04 1.23 -10.65
CA ILE A 163 6.44 2.57 -10.52
C ILE A 163 6.25 3.03 -9.07
N GLY A 164 6.47 2.14 -8.10
CA GLY A 164 6.39 2.45 -6.67
C GLY A 164 6.22 1.20 -5.82
N GLN A 165 5.76 1.37 -4.58
CA GLN A 165 5.44 0.29 -3.67
C GLN A 165 4.00 0.36 -3.15
N TRP A 166 3.44 -0.79 -2.84
CA TRP A 166 2.26 -0.92 -1.99
C TRP A 166 2.69 -1.23 -0.55
N GLN A 167 1.86 -0.85 0.43
CA GLN A 167 2.09 -1.18 1.83
C GLN A 167 0.80 -1.59 2.53
N ALA A 168 0.84 -2.70 3.25
CA ALA A 168 -0.23 -3.12 4.14
C ALA A 168 -0.26 -2.24 5.39
N VAL A 169 -1.37 -1.53 5.63
CA VAL A 169 -1.55 -0.62 6.77
C VAL A 169 -2.82 -0.96 7.54
N PRO A 170 -2.90 -0.64 8.84
CA PRO A 170 -4.16 -0.78 9.55
C PRO A 170 -5.07 0.41 9.24
N GLU A 171 -6.38 0.24 9.48
CA GLU A 171 -7.37 1.32 9.32
C GLU A 171 -6.87 2.63 9.98
N PRO A 172 -7.09 3.80 9.34
CA PRO A 172 -6.70 5.11 9.91
C PRO A 172 -7.20 5.32 11.35
N GLN A 173 -8.36 4.74 11.67
CA GLN A 173 -8.97 4.79 13.01
C GLN A 173 -8.12 4.06 14.06
N THR A 174 -7.44 2.98 13.67
CA THR A 174 -6.57 2.18 14.54
C THR A 174 -5.40 3.01 15.04
N TRP A 175 -4.79 3.82 14.17
CA TRP A 175 -3.72 4.74 14.57
C TRP A 175 -4.21 5.82 15.54
N ALA A 176 -5.40 6.37 15.30
CA ALA A 176 -6.00 7.36 16.19
C ALA A 176 -6.26 6.80 17.59
N LEU A 177 -6.73 5.55 17.69
CA LEU A 177 -6.95 4.87 18.97
C LEU A 177 -5.64 4.53 19.69
N LEU A 178 -4.62 4.08 18.97
CA LEU A 178 -3.31 3.76 19.55
C LEU A 178 -2.61 5.02 20.09
N VAL A 179 -2.58 6.09 19.29
CA VAL A 179 -2.00 7.39 19.69
C VAL A 179 -2.82 8.00 20.83
N GLY A 180 -4.15 8.02 20.70
CA GLY A 180 -5.05 8.53 21.74
C GLY A 180 -4.92 7.75 23.05
N GLY A 181 -4.83 6.43 22.99
CA GLY A 181 -4.63 5.57 24.15
C GLY A 181 -3.27 5.78 24.83
N ALA A 182 -2.19 5.87 24.05
CA ALA A 182 -0.85 6.13 24.57
C ALA A 182 -0.76 7.51 25.25
N LEU A 183 -1.38 8.54 24.64
CA LEU A 183 -1.47 9.87 25.24
C LEU A 183 -2.32 9.85 26.51
N GLY A 184 -3.46 9.15 26.51
CA GLY A 184 -4.32 8.98 27.69
C GLY A 184 -3.56 8.38 28.88
N LEU A 185 -2.83 7.28 28.66
CA LEU A 185 -1.99 6.64 29.68
C LEU A 185 -0.87 7.56 30.19
N TYR A 186 -0.26 8.35 29.30
CA TYR A 186 0.76 9.32 29.66
C TYR A 186 0.23 10.41 30.59
N PHE A 187 -0.95 10.98 30.30
CA PHE A 187 -1.57 12.00 31.15
C PHE A 187 -2.06 11.44 32.49
N LEU A 188 -2.57 10.21 32.52
CA LEU A 188 -2.94 9.51 33.76
C LEU A 188 -1.72 9.30 34.67
N ARG A 189 -0.60 8.87 34.12
CA ARG A 189 0.64 8.66 34.88
C ARG A 189 1.18 9.96 35.48
N ARG A 190 1.09 11.08 34.77
CA ARG A 190 1.51 12.39 35.28
C ARG A 190 0.65 12.91 36.44
N ARG A 191 -0.65 12.60 36.46
CA ARG A 191 -1.53 13.00 37.58
C ARG A 191 -1.26 12.22 38.87
N VAL A 192 -0.89 10.95 38.77
CA VAL A 192 -0.58 10.13 39.96
C VAL A 192 0.74 10.57 40.61
N SER A 193 1.70 11.04 39.82
CA SER A 193 3.00 11.52 40.31
C SER A 193 2.98 12.93 40.92
N SER A 194 1.88 13.69 40.83
CA SER A 194 1.76 15.03 41.41
C SER A 194 0.97 15.06 42.74
N GLN A 195 0.61 13.91 43.31
CA GLN A 195 -0.11 13.79 44.58
C GLN A 195 0.63 12.95 45.64
N GLY A 196 1.94 12.74 45.48
CA GLY A 196 2.81 12.06 46.45
C GLY A 196 3.89 12.99 46.97
#